data_AF-A0A257RG10-F1
#
_entry.id   AF-A0A257RG10-F1
#
_cell.length_a   1.000
_cell.length_b   1.000
_cell.length_c   1.000
_cell.angle_alpha   90.00
_cell.angle_beta   90.00
_cell.angle_gamma   90.00
#
_symmetry.space_group_name_H-M   'P 1'
#
loop_
_entity.id
_entity.type
_entity.pdbx_description
1 polymer ?
#
loop_
_entity_poly.entity_id
_entity_poly.type
_entity_poly.pdbx_seq_one_letter_code
_entity_poly.pdbx_strand_id
1 'polypeptide(L)'
;MTRPPAFSWHDLGEWHLGVLPILLLLAAAYLYLRGVARAGEWPRERTVCFLAGVVVTFLATESVLGVYDMAYFSVHMIQHLLLIMVAAVLFALSAPLDLAYRAGNPTIRRVLDSRAVALLTHPLVGFGLYFAF
;
A
#
# COMPACT_ATOMS: atom_id res chain seq x y z
N MET A 1 -17.46 4.77 -31.81
CA MET A 1 -16.17 4.21 -31.33
C MET A 1 -15.09 5.23 -31.59
N THR A 2 -14.90 6.18 -30.68
CA THR A 2 -13.79 7.14 -30.73
C THR A 2 -12.52 6.42 -30.27
N ARG A 3 -11.45 6.48 -31.06
CA ARG A 3 -10.15 5.90 -30.66
C ARG A 3 -9.71 6.56 -29.34
N PRO A 4 -9.16 5.81 -28.38
CA PRO A 4 -8.55 6.45 -27.21
C PRO A 4 -7.46 7.41 -27.70
N PRO A 5 -7.34 8.61 -27.09
CA PRO A 5 -6.32 9.57 -27.46
C PRO A 5 -4.94 8.91 -27.37
N ALA A 6 -4.10 9.11 -28.38
CA ALA A 6 -2.75 8.56 -28.38
C ALA A 6 -1.95 9.16 -27.21
N PHE A 7 -1.29 8.31 -26.42
CA PHE A 7 -0.41 8.71 -25.33
C PHE A 7 0.53 9.85 -25.76
N SER A 8 0.33 11.04 -25.18
CA SER A 8 1.16 12.22 -25.41
C SER A 8 1.89 12.57 -24.11
N TRP A 9 3.18 12.91 -24.19
CA TRP A 9 3.97 13.36 -23.05
C TRP A 9 3.41 14.63 -22.37
N HIS A 10 2.47 15.32 -23.02
CA HIS A 10 1.73 16.45 -22.46
C HIS A 10 0.63 16.05 -21.47
N ASP A 11 0.15 14.79 -21.50
CA ASP A 11 -0.92 14.29 -20.63
C ASP A 11 -0.40 13.88 -19.24
N LEU A 12 0.93 13.92 -19.02
CA LEU A 12 1.61 13.70 -17.73
C LEU A 12 1.07 14.58 -16.58
N GLY A 13 0.34 15.65 -16.91
CA GLY A 13 -0.31 16.57 -15.98
C GLY A 13 -1.75 16.21 -15.62
N GLU A 14 -2.34 15.15 -16.17
CA GLU A 14 -3.70 14.72 -15.80
C GLU A 14 -3.67 13.84 -14.56
N TRP A 15 -3.94 14.44 -13.40
CA TRP A 15 -4.04 13.75 -12.13
C TRP A 15 -5.51 13.53 -11.79
N HIS A 16 -5.88 12.27 -11.54
CA HIS A 16 -7.21 11.96 -11.04
C HIS A 16 -7.13 11.77 -9.53
N LEU A 17 -7.48 12.82 -8.80
CA LEU A 17 -7.46 12.81 -7.34
C LEU A 17 -8.75 12.21 -6.79
N GLY A 18 -8.76 10.90 -6.63
CA GLY A 18 -9.79 10.18 -5.92
C GLY A 18 -9.78 10.55 -4.45
N VAL A 19 -10.88 11.11 -3.96
CA VAL A 19 -11.02 11.48 -2.54
C VAL A 19 -10.81 10.27 -1.63
N LEU A 20 -11.37 9.11 -1.98
CA LEU A 20 -11.30 7.91 -1.15
C LEU A 20 -9.88 7.34 -1.04
N PRO A 21 -9.13 7.05 -2.13
CA PRO A 21 -7.73 6.62 -2.03
C PRO A 21 -6.85 7.57 -1.21
N ILE A 22 -6.99 8.88 -1.44
CA ILE A 22 -6.23 9.89 -0.71
C ILE A 22 -6.53 9.82 0.78
N LEU A 23 -7.81 9.75 1.16
CA LEU A 23 -8.20 9.62 2.56
C LEU A 23 -7.65 8.35 3.20
N LEU A 24 -7.65 7.22 2.49
CA LEU A 24 -7.09 5.96 2.99
C LEU A 24 -5.58 6.04 3.20
N LEU A 25 -4.85 6.63 2.24
CA LEU A 25 -3.40 6.82 2.34
C LEU A 25 -3.02 7.77 3.48
N LEU A 26 -3.74 8.88 3.62
CA LEU A 26 -3.55 9.82 4.73
C LEU A 26 -3.89 9.18 6.08
N ALA A 27 -4.97 8.40 6.16
CA ALA A 27 -5.33 7.66 7.37
C ALA A 27 -4.25 6.64 7.73
N ALA A 28 -3.72 5.89 6.76
CA ALA A 28 -2.62 4.95 6.97
C ALA A 28 -1.35 5.65 7.47
N ALA A 29 -0.93 6.75 6.83
CA ALA A 29 0.20 7.55 7.25
C ALA A 29 0.02 8.12 8.68
N TYR A 30 -1.16 8.67 8.97
CA TYR A 30 -1.48 9.20 10.29
C TYR A 30 -1.43 8.12 11.38
N LEU A 31 -2.03 6.95 11.13
CA LEU A 31 -2.03 5.84 12.08
C LEU A 31 -0.62 5.31 12.34
N TYR A 32 0.20 5.17 11.29
CA TYR A 32 1.59 4.75 11.42
C TYR A 32 2.39 5.75 12.26
N LEU A 33 2.33 7.05 11.94
CA LEU A 33 3.04 8.09 12.68
C LEU A 33 2.57 8.19 14.14
N ARG A 34 1.26 8.02 14.42
CA ARG A 34 0.76 7.89 15.79
C ARG A 34 1.32 6.67 16.51
N GLY A 35 1.50 5.55 15.80
CA GLY A 35 2.17 4.36 16.34
C GLY A 35 3.62 4.66 16.70
N VAL A 36 4.36 5.31 15.80
CA VAL A 36 5.76 5.70 16.00
C VAL A 36 5.90 6.59 17.25
N ALA A 37 5.05 7.61 17.37
CA ALA A 37 5.06 8.51 18.53
C ALA A 37 4.80 7.78 19.86
N ARG A 38 4.03 6.68 19.85
CA ARG A 38 3.76 5.86 21.04
C ARG A 38 4.83 4.81 21.33
N ALA A 39 5.51 4.30 20.31
CA ALA A 39 6.54 3.28 20.46
C ALA A 39 7.83 3.81 21.10
N GLY A 40 8.02 5.14 21.09
CA GLY A 40 9.20 5.81 21.64
C GLY A 40 10.42 5.64 20.73
N GLU A 41 11.19 4.57 20.95
CA GLU A 41 12.39 4.28 20.16
C GLU A 41 12.04 3.44 18.92
N TRP A 42 11.71 4.11 17.81
CA TRP A 42 11.45 3.45 16.52
C TRP A 42 12.50 3.83 15.47
N PRO A 43 13.03 2.87 14.68
CA PRO A 43 14.01 3.17 13.64
C PRO A 43 13.45 4.11 12.57
N ARG A 44 14.16 5.22 12.31
CA ARG A 44 13.74 6.22 11.31
C ARG A 44 13.65 5.64 9.90
N GLU A 45 14.53 4.70 9.56
CA GLU A 45 14.54 4.00 8.27
C GLU A 45 13.21 3.30 8.00
N ARG A 46 12.61 2.66 9.02
CA ARG A 46 11.30 1.99 8.89
C ARG A 46 10.18 2.99 8.60
N THR A 47 10.23 4.16 9.24
CA THR A 47 9.28 5.26 8.97
C THR A 47 9.46 5.82 7.56
N VAL A 48 10.69 6.02 7.10
CA VAL A 48 10.98 6.48 5.74
C VAL A 48 10.47 5.47 4.72
N CYS A 49 10.70 4.17 4.92
CA CYS A 49 10.15 3.12 4.06
C CYS A 49 8.62 3.15 4.00
N PHE A 50 7.94 3.35 5.13
CA PHE A 50 6.48 3.45 5.15
C PHE A 50 5.97 4.63 4.32
N LEU A 51 6.53 5.82 4.56
CA LEU A 51 6.12 7.04 3.86
C LEU A 51 6.45 6.96 2.37
N ALA A 52 7.61 6.39 2.01
CA ALA A 52 7.96 6.12 0.62
C ALA A 52 6.95 5.16 -0.04
N GLY A 53 6.53 4.10 0.66
CA GLY A 53 5.49 3.19 0.18
C GLY A 53 4.17 3.90 -0.09
N VAL A 54 3.72 4.77 0.83
CA VAL A 54 2.51 5.60 0.66
C VAL A 54 2.64 6.51 -0.57
N VAL A 55 3.78 7.18 -0.76
CA VAL A 55 4.03 8.04 -1.93
C VAL A 55 4.00 7.22 -3.22
N VAL A 56 4.65 6.05 -3.24
CA VAL A 56 4.65 5.17 -4.42
C VAL A 56 3.23 4.71 -4.74
N THR A 57 2.42 4.33 -3.74
CA THR A 57 1.02 3.96 -3.96
C THR A 57 0.20 5.13 -4.50
N PHE A 58 0.36 6.33 -3.93
CA PHE A 58 -0.30 7.54 -4.43
C PHE A 58 0.05 7.82 -5.90
N LEU A 59 1.34 7.73 -6.25
CA LEU A 59 1.79 7.91 -7.62
C LEU A 59 1.28 6.80 -8.54
N ALA A 60 1.13 5.57 -8.06
CA ALA A 60 0.58 4.48 -8.85
C ALA A 60 -0.91 4.67 -9.17
N THR A 61 -1.71 5.15 -8.21
CA THR A 61 -3.18 5.19 -8.33
C THR A 61 -3.73 6.53 -8.82
N GLU A 62 -3.14 7.64 -8.40
CA GLU A 62 -3.71 8.99 -8.65
C GLU A 62 -3.04 9.72 -9.83
N SER A 63 -1.95 9.18 -10.35
CA SER A 63 -1.28 9.75 -11.53
C SER A 63 -1.94 9.30 -12.82
N VAL A 64 -1.41 9.78 -13.93
CA VAL A 64 -1.69 9.34 -15.31
C VAL A 64 -1.71 7.82 -15.46
N LEU A 65 -0.95 7.08 -14.66
CA LEU A 65 -1.01 5.62 -14.66
C LEU A 65 -2.43 5.10 -14.35
N GLY A 66 -3.11 5.68 -13.37
CA GLY A 66 -4.50 5.31 -13.02
C GLY A 66 -5.54 5.76 -14.05
N VAL A 67 -5.28 6.86 -14.76
CA VAL A 67 -6.20 7.38 -15.80
C VAL A 67 -6.20 6.49 -17.04
N TYR A 68 -5.04 5.98 -17.44
CA TYR A 68 -4.88 5.18 -18.65
C TYR A 68 -4.82 3.66 -18.39
N ASP A 69 -4.91 3.25 -17.12
CA ASP A 69 -4.88 1.85 -16.68
C ASP A 69 -5.86 0.98 -17.49
N MET A 70 -7.10 1.45 -17.63
CA MET A 70 -8.16 0.72 -18.34
C MET A 70 -8.08 0.83 -19.87
N ALA A 71 -7.22 1.71 -20.39
CA ALA A 71 -7.06 1.95 -21.84
C ALA A 71 -5.84 1.23 -22.43
N TYR A 72 -4.77 1.07 -21.66
CA TYR A 72 -3.51 0.50 -22.13
C TYR A 72 -2.98 -0.57 -21.18
N PHE A 73 -2.88 -1.80 -21.67
CA PHE A 73 -2.32 -2.95 -20.94
C PHE A 73 -0.90 -2.69 -20.40
N SER A 74 -0.08 -1.94 -21.14
CA SER A 74 1.27 -1.57 -20.71
C SER A 74 1.26 -0.68 -19.46
N VAL A 75 0.35 0.29 -19.40
CA VAL A 75 0.16 1.18 -18.25
C VAL A 75 -0.33 0.38 -17.05
N HIS A 76 -1.30 -0.52 -17.28
CA HIS A 76 -1.79 -1.44 -16.25
C HIS A 76 -0.71 -2.28 -15.62
N MET A 77 0.17 -2.86 -16.45
CA MET A 77 1.27 -3.67 -15.95
C MET A 77 2.30 -2.86 -15.16
N ILE A 78 2.60 -1.63 -15.59
CA ILE A 78 3.49 -0.73 -14.85
C ILE A 78 2.88 -0.41 -13.48
N GLN A 79 1.59 -0.07 -13.42
CA GLN A 79 0.88 0.17 -12.16
C GLN A 79 0.91 -1.06 -11.26
N HIS A 80 0.59 -2.24 -11.79
CA HIS A 80 0.63 -3.50 -11.05
C HIS A 80 2.02 -3.77 -10.49
N LEU A 81 3.07 -3.69 -11.32
CA LEU A 81 4.44 -3.93 -10.89
C LEU A 81 4.92 -2.92 -9.84
N LEU A 82 4.56 -1.63 -10.00
CA LEU A 82 4.92 -0.61 -9.04
C LEU A 82 4.29 -0.90 -7.66
N LEU A 83 3.04 -1.35 -7.63
CA LEU A 83 2.36 -1.71 -6.39
C LEU A 83 2.93 -2.99 -5.76
N ILE A 84 3.13 -4.06 -6.53
CA ILE A 84 3.53 -5.37 -5.96
C ILE A 84 5.04 -5.50 -5.73
N MET A 85 5.89 -4.80 -6.48
CA MET A 85 7.35 -4.91 -6.35
C MET A 85 7.96 -3.76 -5.56
N VAL A 86 7.40 -2.55 -5.65
CA VAL A 86 7.97 -1.37 -4.98
C VAL A 86 7.19 -1.06 -3.71
N ALA A 87 5.90 -0.75 -3.82
CA ALA A 87 5.10 -0.37 -2.65
C ALA A 87 5.03 -1.50 -1.62
N ALA A 88 4.74 -2.74 -2.05
CA ALA A 88 4.65 -3.89 -1.14
C ALA A 88 5.97 -4.16 -0.39
N VAL A 89 7.12 -4.06 -1.07
CA VAL A 89 8.43 -4.25 -0.43
C VAL A 89 8.72 -3.12 0.56
N LEU A 90 8.44 -1.87 0.20
CA LEU A 90 8.59 -0.73 1.11
C LEU A 90 7.71 -0.88 2.37
N PHE A 91 6.46 -1.32 2.20
CA PHE A 91 5.58 -1.61 3.33
C PHE A 91 6.06 -2.79 4.17
N ALA A 92 6.59 -3.86 3.57
CA ALA A 92 7.17 -4.97 4.30
C ALA A 92 8.37 -4.53 5.16
N LEU A 93 9.28 -3.72 4.59
CA LEU A 93 10.46 -3.21 5.29
C LEU A 93 10.10 -2.24 6.43
N SER A 94 8.96 -1.56 6.33
CA SER A 94 8.49 -0.64 7.37
C SER A 94 8.01 -1.33 8.66
N ALA A 95 7.83 -2.65 8.64
CA ALA A 95 7.39 -3.49 9.75
C ALA A 95 6.18 -2.93 10.53
N PRO A 96 5.04 -2.69 9.85
CA PRO A 96 3.88 -2.03 10.45
C PRO A 96 3.22 -2.88 11.55
N LEU A 97 3.30 -4.22 11.45
CA LEU A 97 2.76 -5.13 12.45
C LEU A 97 3.58 -5.11 13.74
N ASP A 98 4.91 -5.06 13.65
CA ASP A 98 5.79 -4.87 14.80
C ASP A 98 5.47 -3.56 15.54
N LEU A 99 5.25 -2.49 14.76
CA LEU A 99 4.85 -1.20 15.31
C LEU A 99 3.49 -1.28 16.02
N ALA A 100 2.51 -1.94 15.39
CA ALA A 100 1.20 -2.15 15.97
C ALA A 100 1.26 -2.98 17.26
N TYR A 101 2.15 -3.97 17.33
CA TYR A 101 2.37 -4.76 18.54
C TYR A 101 3.02 -3.93 19.66
N ARG A 102 4.04 -3.14 19.33
CA ARG A 102 4.79 -2.31 20.28
C ARG A 102 3.95 -1.15 20.82
N ALA A 103 3.30 -0.40 19.93
CA ALA A 103 2.49 0.77 20.26
C ALA A 103 1.02 0.43 20.64
N GLY A 104 0.59 -0.80 20.38
CA GLY A 104 -0.78 -1.25 20.57
C GLY A 104 -1.14 -1.53 22.02
N ASN A 105 -2.44 -1.44 22.30
CA ASN A 105 -3.01 -1.81 23.59
C ASN A 105 -3.11 -3.35 23.73
N PRO A 106 -3.43 -3.89 24.92
CA PRO A 106 -3.56 -5.33 25.12
C PRO A 106 -4.57 -6.01 24.20
N THR A 107 -5.61 -5.29 23.76
CA THR A 107 -6.60 -5.81 22.80
C THR A 107 -5.98 -6.04 21.43
N ILE A 108 -5.20 -5.08 20.91
CA ILE A 108 -4.50 -5.21 19.62
C ILE A 108 -3.53 -6.40 19.67
N ARG A 109 -2.76 -6.54 20.75
CA ARG A 109 -1.86 -7.68 20.93
C ARG A 109 -2.60 -9.01 20.94
N ARG A 110 -3.70 -9.10 21.71
CA ARG A 110 -4.53 -10.32 21.74
C ARG A 110 -5.13 -10.67 20.38
N VAL A 111 -5.50 -9.69 19.56
CA VAL A 111 -5.97 -9.92 18.19
C VAL A 111 -4.82 -10.44 17.32
N LEU A 112 -3.65 -9.81 17.38
CA LEU A 112 -2.46 -10.25 16.62
C LEU A 112 -2.00 -11.65 17.03
N ASP A 113 -2.10 -11.99 18.31
CA ASP A 113 -1.75 -13.31 18.86
C ASP A 113 -2.85 -14.37 18.65
N SER A 114 -3.97 -14.01 18.03
CA SER A 114 -5.09 -14.93 17.84
C SER A 114 -4.79 -16.01 16.79
N ARG A 115 -5.31 -17.23 17.02
CA ARG A 115 -5.18 -18.34 16.06
C ARG A 115 -5.76 -18.01 14.68
N ALA A 116 -6.76 -17.13 14.61
CA ALA A 116 -7.32 -16.67 13.35
C ALA A 116 -6.31 -15.86 12.53
N VAL A 117 -5.60 -14.93 13.16
CA VAL A 117 -4.52 -14.16 12.50
C VAL A 117 -3.35 -15.07 12.15
N ALA A 118 -2.97 -16.00 13.04
CA ALA A 118 -1.93 -16.97 12.76
C ALA A 118 -2.27 -17.89 11.57
N LEU A 119 -3.53 -18.31 11.44
CA LEU A 119 -4.01 -19.12 10.32
C LEU A 119 -4.03 -18.31 9.02
N LEU A 120 -4.56 -17.09 9.03
CA LEU A 120 -4.64 -16.23 7.84
C LEU A 120 -3.26 -15.81 7.32
N THR A 121 -2.31 -15.58 8.23
CA THR A 121 -0.93 -15.21 7.86
C THR A 121 -0.06 -16.45 7.58
N HIS A 122 -0.61 -17.67 7.75
CA HIS A 122 0.12 -18.90 7.49
C HIS A 122 0.39 -19.04 5.99
N PRO A 123 1.65 -19.24 5.54
CA PRO A 123 1.99 -19.27 4.12
C PRO A 123 1.22 -20.34 3.33
N LEU A 124 0.92 -21.48 3.96
CA LEU A 124 0.11 -22.54 3.35
C LEU A 124 -1.37 -22.17 3.14
N VAL A 125 -1.94 -21.31 3.98
CA VAL A 125 -3.33 -20.84 3.81
C VAL A 125 -3.39 -19.82 2.69
N GLY A 126 -2.42 -18.90 2.64
CA GLY A 126 -2.25 -17.99 1.50
C GLY A 126 -2.07 -18.75 0.19
N PHE A 127 -1.23 -19.79 0.19
CA PHE A 127 -1.05 -20.68 -0.96
C PHE A 127 -2.34 -21.40 -1.35
N GLY A 128 -3.06 -21.99 -0.38
CA GLY A 128 -4.33 -22.67 -0.64
C GLY A 128 -5.41 -21.76 -1.22
N LEU A 129 -5.53 -20.53 -0.71
CA LEU A 129 -6.46 -19.53 -1.23
C LEU A 129 -6.07 -19.06 -2.64
N TYR A 130 -4.77 -18.88 -2.92
CA TYR A 130 -4.29 -18.49 -4.23
C TYR A 130 -4.65 -19.50 -5.32
N PHE A 131 -4.64 -20.79 -5.02
CA PHE A 131 -5.05 -21.83 -5.98
C PHE A 131 -6.56 -22.02 -6.10
N ALA A 132 -7.34 -21.43 -5.19
CA ALA A 132 -8.79 -21.56 -5.17
C ALA A 132 -9.51 -20.45 -5.98
N PHE A 133 -8.81 -19.40 -6.39
CA PHE A 133 -9.31 -18.28 -7.20
C PHE A 133 -8.50 -18.14 -8.48
#